data_AF-A0A941A995-F1
#
_entry.id   AF-A0A941A995-F1
#
_cell.length_a   1.000
_cell.length_b   1.000
_cell.length_c   1.000
_cell.angle_alpha   90.00
_cell.angle_beta   90.00
_cell.angle_gamma   90.00
#
_symmetry.space_group_name_H-M   'P 1'
#
loop_
_entity.id
_entity.type
_entity.pdbx_description
1 polymer ?
#
loop_
_entity_poly.entity_id
_entity_poly.type
_entity_poly.pdbx_seq_one_letter_code
_entity_poly.pdbx_strand_id
1 'polypeptide(L)' 'MTAGLIALGAGLAIGLAALATGWAQARIGAAAVGAILEKPESLGTVIILLVIPETLVIFGFTIAILILTTLK' A
#
# COMPACT_ATOMS: atom_id res chain seq x y z
N MET A 1 -21.61 -5.07 17.56
CA MET A 1 -21.30 -6.07 16.50
C MET A 1 -20.57 -7.24 17.15
N THR A 2 -20.64 -8.47 16.63
CA THR A 2 -19.81 -9.56 17.16
C THR A 2 -18.33 -9.28 16.86
N ALA A 3 -17.44 -9.54 17.81
CA ALA A 3 -16.01 -9.26 17.69
C ALA A 3 -15.38 -9.87 16.41
N GLY A 4 -15.90 -11.01 15.96
CA GLY A 4 -15.48 -11.65 14.72
C GLY A 4 -15.72 -10.81 13.46
N LEU A 5 -16.86 -10.10 13.34
CA LEU A 5 -17.11 -9.24 12.19
C LEU A 5 -16.22 -7.99 12.18
N ILE A 6 -15.93 -7.43 13.36
CA ILE A 6 -15.02 -6.27 13.49
C ILE A 6 -13.60 -6.68 13.04
N ALA A 7 -13.11 -7.83 13.52
CA ALA A 7 -11.80 -8.35 13.13
C ALA A 7 -11.72 -8.67 11.63
N LEU A 8 -12.77 -9.26 11.06
CA LEU A 8 -12.85 -9.52 9.62
C LEU A 8 -12.81 -8.22 8.80
N GLY A 9 -13.58 -7.20 9.21
CA GLY A 9 -13.59 -5.89 8.55
C GLY A 9 -12.22 -5.21 8.59
N ALA A 10 -11.54 -5.23 9.74
CA ALA A 10 -10.18 -4.71 9.88
C ALA A 10 -9.18 -5.45 8.98
N GLY A 11 -9.25 -6.80 8.96
CA GLY A 11 -8.40 -7.63 8.11
C GLY A 11 -8.61 -7.38 6.62
N LEU A 12 -9.86 -7.22 6.17
CA LEU A 12 -10.17 -6.87 4.78
C LEU A 12 -9.66 -5.49 4.39
N ALA A 13 -9.78 -4.49 5.29
CA ALA A 13 -9.31 -3.13 5.03
C ALA A 13 -7.80 -3.08 4.73
N ILE A 14 -6.97 -3.69 5.59
CA ILE A 14 -5.52 -3.74 5.35
C ILE A 14 -5.14 -4.73 4.24
N GLY A 15 -5.79 -5.89 4.18
CA GLY A 15 -5.45 -6.94 3.22
C GLY A 15 -5.65 -6.50 1.76
N LEU A 16 -6.80 -5.90 1.45
CA LEU A 16 -7.08 -5.40 0.10
C LEU A 16 -6.21 -4.20 -0.26
N ALA A 17 -5.93 -3.32 0.71
CA ALA A 17 -5.03 -2.19 0.51
C ALA A 17 -3.59 -2.63 0.21
N ALA A 18 -3.08 -3.63 0.94
CA ALA A 18 -1.76 -4.20 0.71
C ALA A 18 -1.66 -4.88 -0.67
N LEU A 19 -2.68 -5.65 -1.08
CA LEU A 19 -2.72 -6.29 -2.39
C LEU A 19 -2.72 -5.27 -3.54
N ALA A 20 -3.52 -4.21 -3.44
CA ALA A 20 -3.56 -3.15 -4.44
C ALA A 20 -2.24 -2.38 -4.52
N THR A 21 -1.63 -2.09 -3.37
CA THR A 21 -0.32 -1.42 -3.28
C THR A 21 0.78 -2.24 -3.94
N GLY A 22 0.88 -3.53 -3.58
CA GLY A 22 1.87 -4.43 -4.17
C GLY A 22 1.70 -4.61 -5.68
N TRP A 23 0.45 -4.65 -6.17
CA TRP A 23 0.18 -4.73 -7.61
C TRP A 23 0.63 -3.48 -8.37
N ALA A 24 0.41 -2.29 -7.81
CA ALA A 24 0.89 -1.04 -8.38
C ALA A 24 2.43 -0.98 -8.35
N GLN A 25 3.06 -1.34 -7.23
CA GLN A 25 4.50 -1.34 -7.07
C GLN A 25 5.20 -2.36 -7.97
N ALA A 26 4.61 -3.53 -8.24
CA ALA A 26 5.18 -4.50 -9.17
C ALA A 26 5.38 -3.91 -10.58
N ARG A 27 4.42 -3.09 -11.04
CA ARG A 27 4.49 -2.42 -12.34
C ARG A 27 5.46 -1.25 -12.33
N ILE A 28 5.41 -0.42 -11.28
CA ILE A 28 6.30 0.73 -11.14
C ILE A 28 7.75 0.27 -10.99
N GLY A 29 8.00 -0.76 -10.17
CA GLY A 29 9.32 -1.37 -9.96
C GLY A 29 9.91 -1.97 -11.23
N ALA A 30 9.09 -2.63 -12.06
CA ALA A 30 9.56 -3.14 -13.35
C ALA A 30 10.01 -2.01 -14.29
N ALA A 31 9.23 -0.92 -14.40
CA ALA A 31 9.59 0.23 -15.22
C ALA A 31 10.80 1.02 -14.63
N ALA A 32 10.86 1.12 -13.31
CA ALA A 32 11.90 1.78 -12.55
C ALA A 32 13.30 1.23 -12.83
N VAL A 33 13.45 -0.11 -12.86
CA VAL A 33 14.73 -0.75 -13.15
C VAL A 33 15.22 -0.37 -14.55
N GLY A 34 14.33 -0.39 -15.55
CA GLY A 34 14.68 0.04 -16.91
C GLY A 34 15.11 1.51 -16.97
N ALA A 35 14.36 2.40 -16.31
CA ALA A 35 14.68 3.82 -16.26
C ALA A 35 16.02 4.12 -15.59
N ILE A 36 16.36 3.42 -14.51
CA ILE A 36 17.64 3.56 -13.81
C ILE A 36 18.81 3.07 -14.68
N LEU A 37 18.61 1.99 -15.45
CA LEU A 37 19.64 1.48 -16.37
C LEU A 37 19.93 2.44 -17.53
N GLU A 38 18.89 3.11 -18.06
CA GLU A 38 19.06 4.12 -19.11
C GLU A 38 19.64 5.44 -18.57
N LYS A 39 19.17 5.87 -17.39
CA LYS A 39 19.51 7.15 -16.76
C LYS A 39 19.70 6.96 -15.26
N PRO A 40 20.93 6.72 -14.77
CA PRO A 40 21.20 6.48 -13.34
C PRO A 40 20.75 7.63 -12.45
N GLU A 41 20.72 8.86 -12.97
CA GLU A 41 20.28 10.07 -12.25
C GLU A 41 18.77 10.05 -11.96
N SER A 42 18.00 9.18 -12.62
CA SER A 42 16.55 9.05 -12.43
C SER A 42 16.15 8.34 -11.13
N LEU A 43 17.11 7.77 -10.38
CA LEU A 43 16.87 7.02 -9.14
C LEU A 43 16.00 7.79 -8.13
N GLY A 44 16.25 9.10 -7.95
CA GLY A 44 15.45 9.94 -7.05
C GLY A 44 13.97 10.02 -7.46
N THR A 45 13.72 10.28 -8.74
CA THR A 45 12.35 10.34 -9.30
C THR A 45 11.65 8.99 -9.20
N VAL A 46 12.37 7.90 -9.49
CA VAL A 46 11.86 6.54 -9.40
C VAL A 46 11.44 6.17 -7.97
N ILE A 47 12.22 6.54 -6.97
CA ILE A 47 11.86 6.31 -5.55
C ILE A 47 10.59 7.07 -5.18
N ILE A 48 10.45 8.32 -5.63
CA ILE A 48 9.22 9.10 -5.39
C ILE A 48 8.00 8.40 -6.03
N LEU A 49 8.13 7.91 -7.25
CA LEU A 49 7.05 7.18 -7.94
C LEU A 49 6.68 5.87 -7.23
N LEU A 50 7.67 5.17 -6.65
CA LEU A 50 7.44 3.93 -5.88
C LEU A 50 6.70 4.18 -4.55
N VAL A 51 6.88 5.36 -3.95
CA VAL A 51 6.25 5.76 -2.68
C VAL A 51 4.78 6.17 -2.85
N ILE A 52 4.35 6.64 -4.02
CA ILE A 52 2.96 7.07 -4.25
C ILE A 52 1.94 5.95 -3.89
N PRO A 53 2.10 4.70 -4.38
CA PRO A 53 1.24 3.59 -3.98
C PRO A 53 1.27 3.29 -2.47
N GLU A 54 2.38 3.54 -1.78
CA GLU A 54 2.54 3.23 -0.34
C GLU A 54 1.50 3.99 0.52
N THR A 55 1.03 5.14 0.04
CA THR A 55 -0.04 5.90 0.70
C THR A 55 -1.33 5.07 0.86
N LEU A 56 -1.60 4.17 -0.08
CA LEU A 56 -2.81 3.34 -0.08
C LEU A 56 -2.77 2.28 1.03
N VAL A 57 -1.62 1.63 1.25
CA VAL A 57 -1.46 0.69 2.38
C VAL A 57 -1.45 1.41 3.72
N ILE A 58 -0.89 2.63 3.80
CA ILE A 58 -0.94 3.45 5.03
C ILE A 58 -2.38 3.81 5.39
N PHE A 59 -3.21 4.16 4.41
CA PHE A 59 -4.65 4.38 4.65
C PHE A 59 -5.37 3.11 5.07
N GLY A 60 -5.13 1.98 4.39
CA GLY A 60 -5.72 0.68 4.80
C GLY A 60 -5.34 0.28 6.23
N PHE A 61 -4.09 0.53 6.62
CA PHE A 61 -3.60 0.28 7.97
C PHE A 61 -4.28 1.18 9.01
N THR A 62 -4.38 2.47 8.70
CA THR A 62 -5.05 3.45 9.57
C THR A 62 -6.51 3.07 9.77
N ILE A 63 -7.23 2.72 8.70
CA ILE A 63 -8.63 2.29 8.78
C ILE A 63 -8.77 1.00 9.59
N ALA A 64 -7.88 0.02 9.41
CA ALA A 64 -7.91 -1.20 10.21
C ALA A 64 -7.75 -0.90 11.71
N ILE A 65 -6.85 0.01 12.09
CA ILE A 65 -6.70 0.46 13.48
C ILE A 65 -7.98 1.15 13.98
N LEU A 66 -8.57 2.05 13.19
CA LEU A 66 -9.80 2.74 13.57
C LEU A 66 -10.97 1.75 13.78
N ILE A 67 -11.09 0.74 12.92
CA ILE A 67 -12.08 -0.34 13.09
C ILE A 67 -11.84 -1.09 14.41
N LEU A 68 -10.59 -1.45 14.71
CA LEU A 68 -10.25 -2.22 15.91
C LEU A 68 -10.36 -1.40 17.21
N THR A 69 -10.16 -0.08 17.17
CA THR A 69 -10.06 0.77 18.37
C THR A 69 -11.33 1.56 18.64
N THR A 70 -11.96 2.08 17.58
CA THR A 70 -13.07 3.04 17.68
C THR A 70 -14.42 2.38 17.43
N LEU A 71 -14.50 1.35 16.58
CA LEU A 71 -15.76 0.67 16.23
C LEU A 71 -16.07 -0.57 17.09
N LYS A 72 -15.54 -0.64 18.32
CA LYS A 72 -15.86 -1.71 19.28
C LYS A 72 -17.30 -1.64 19.77
#